data_AF-A0A3D5F5L8-F1
#
_entry.id   AF-A0A3D5F5L8-F1
#
_cell.length_a   1.000
_cell.length_b   1.000
_cell.length_c   1.000
_cell.angle_alpha   90.00
_cell.angle_beta   90.00
_cell.angle_gamma   90.00
#
_symmetry.space_group_name_H-M   'P 1'
#
loop_
_entity.id
_entity.type
_entity.pdbx_description
1 polymer ?
#
loop_
_entity_poly.entity_id
_entity_poly.type
_entity_poly.pdbx_seq_one_letter_code
_entity_poly.pdbx_strand_id
1 'polypeptide(L)' 'LVDRNTGKLWPWVFSMDRQWTPSITRFRSADAEAELMGVQNGLGFAQIPDFSAQDLLRQEKLVRVLEEVEPAPWDLYIYR' A
#
# COMPACT_ATOMS: atom_id res chain seq x y z
N LEU A 1 2.89 5.32 -2.68
CA LEU A 1 3.09 6.50 -1.82
C LEU A 1 4.37 7.23 -2.21
N VAL A 2 4.32 8.56 -2.32
CA VAL A 2 5.47 9.42 -2.60
C VAL A 2 5.93 10.11 -1.32
N ASP A 3 7.21 10.03 -1.02
CA ASP A 3 7.84 10.84 0.03
C ASP A 3 7.85 12.33 -0.38
N ARG A 4 7.25 13.20 0.44
CA ARG A 4 7.10 14.64 0.10
C ARG A 4 8.43 15.39 0.04
N ASN A 5 9.44 14.94 0.78
CA ASN A 5 10.72 15.65 0.90
C ASN A 5 11.65 15.31 -0.27
N THR A 6 11.61 14.08 -0.75
CA THR A 6 12.53 13.54 -1.75
C THR A 6 11.87 13.31 -3.11
N GLY A 7 10.54 13.27 -3.17
CA GLY A 7 9.78 12.89 -4.37
C GLY A 7 9.92 11.42 -4.76
N LYS A 8 10.61 10.62 -3.93
CA LYS A 8 10.83 9.19 -4.20
C LYS A 8 9.60 8.39 -3.84
N LEU A 9 9.37 7.31 -4.60
CA LEU A 9 8.38 6.31 -4.24
C LEU A 9 8.89 5.49 -3.06
N TRP A 10 8.00 5.24 -2.11
CA TRP A 10 8.24 4.24 -1.08
C TRP A 10 8.26 2.85 -1.73
N PRO A 11 9.32 2.04 -1.48
CA PRO A 11 9.37 0.68 -1.99
C PRO A 11 8.28 -0.15 -1.34
N TRP A 12 7.73 -1.10 -2.09
CA TRP A 12 6.89 -2.13 -1.52
C TRP A 12 7.77 -3.15 -0.82
N VAL A 13 7.35 -3.57 0.36
CA VAL A 13 8.07 -4.54 1.19
C VAL A 13 7.36 -5.88 1.13
N PHE A 14 8.09 -6.94 0.85
CA PHE A 14 7.61 -8.32 0.79
C PHE A 14 8.33 -9.18 1.82
N SER A 15 7.88 -10.42 1.97
CA SER A 15 8.55 -11.48 2.74
C SER A 15 10.08 -11.50 2.51
N MET A 16 10.81 -11.80 3.58
CA MET A 16 12.29 -11.77 3.63
C MET A 16 12.87 -10.38 3.35
N ASP A 17 12.18 -9.32 3.77
CA ASP A 17 12.57 -7.91 3.60
C ASP A 17 12.89 -7.51 2.16
N ARG A 18 12.32 -8.24 1.19
CA ARG A 18 12.51 -7.94 -0.23
C ARG A 18 11.79 -6.65 -0.56
N GLN A 19 12.51 -5.71 -1.14
CA GLN A 19 11.97 -4.43 -1.57
C GLN A 19 11.80 -4.40 -3.08
N TRP A 20 10.68 -3.85 -3.53
CA TRP A 20 10.43 -3.64 -4.95
C TRP A 20 9.81 -2.27 -5.16
N THR A 21 10.41 -1.49 -6.05
CA THR A 21 9.87 -0.20 -6.48
C THR A 21 9.38 -0.34 -7.92
N PRO A 22 8.08 -0.09 -8.19
CA PRO A 22 7.57 -0.09 -9.56
C PRO A 22 8.34 0.89 -10.44
N SER A 23 8.84 0.42 -11.59
CA SER A 23 9.53 1.27 -12.57
C SER A 23 8.57 2.22 -13.30
N ILE A 24 7.29 1.84 -13.40
CA ILE A 24 6.22 2.62 -14.00
C ILE A 24 5.02 2.59 -13.05
N THR A 25 4.50 3.76 -12.71
CA THR A 25 3.31 3.93 -11.87
C THR A 25 2.21 4.64 -12.66
N ARG A 26 1.01 4.06 -12.73
CA ARG A 26 -0.15 4.73 -13.35
C ARG A 26 -0.60 5.96 -12.54
N PHE A 27 -0.56 5.85 -11.22
CA PHE A 27 -0.92 6.89 -10.29
C PHE A 27 0.04 6.85 -9.10
N ARG A 28 0.36 8.02 -8.56
CA ARG A 28 1.19 8.16 -7.36
C ARG A 28 0.74 9.40 -6.60
N SER A 29 0.60 9.26 -5.29
CA SER A 29 0.25 10.37 -4.41
C SER A 29 1.09 10.34 -3.14
N ALA A 30 1.27 11.50 -2.53
CA ALA A 30 1.79 11.62 -1.17
C ALA A 30 0.67 11.57 -0.10
N ASP A 31 -0.54 11.22 -0.53
CA ASP A 31 -1.72 11.02 0.30
C ASP A 31 -2.18 9.56 0.15
N ALA A 32 -2.19 8.84 1.27
CA ALA A 32 -2.54 7.43 1.30
C ALA A 32 -4.02 7.19 0.97
N GLU A 33 -4.91 8.12 1.36
CA GLU A 33 -6.34 7.99 1.04
C GLU A 33 -6.58 8.13 -0.46
N ALA A 34 -5.88 9.06 -1.12
CA ALA A 34 -5.95 9.23 -2.56
C ALA A 34 -5.47 7.97 -3.32
N GLU A 35 -4.42 7.29 -2.85
CA GLU A 35 -3.98 6.02 -3.44
C GLU A 35 -4.99 4.90 -3.22
N LEU A 36 -5.55 4.79 -2.00
CA LEU A 36 -6.59 3.81 -1.68
C LEU A 36 -7.84 3.98 -2.56
N MET A 37 -8.31 5.22 -2.72
CA MET A 37 -9.40 5.56 -3.64
C MET A 37 -9.06 5.16 -5.08
N GLY A 38 -7.82 5.37 -5.53
CA GLY A 38 -7.37 4.95 -6.85
C GLY A 38 -7.48 3.44 -7.05
N VAL A 39 -7.06 2.64 -6.07
CA VAL A 39 -7.19 1.18 -6.11
C VAL A 39 -8.66 0.75 -6.11
N GLN A 40 -9.49 1.34 -5.26
CA GLN A 40 -10.93 1.06 -5.20
C GLN A 40 -11.64 1.32 -6.54
N ASN A 41 -11.17 2.32 -7.30
CA ASN A 41 -11.69 2.65 -8.63
C ASN A 41 -11.00 1.88 -9.77
N GLY A 42 -10.19 0.86 -9.46
CA GLY A 42 -9.58 -0.03 -10.45
C GLY A 42 -8.37 0.56 -11.18
N LEU A 43 -7.68 1.56 -10.62
CA LEU A 43 -6.46 2.10 -11.25
C LEU A 43 -5.26 1.14 -11.19
N GLY A 44 -5.30 0.11 -10.33
CA GLY A 44 -4.27 -0.91 -10.24
C GLY A 44 -4.12 -1.47 -8.83
N PHE A 45 -2.93 -2.01 -8.54
CA PHE A 45 -2.58 -2.55 -7.24
C PHE A 45 -1.76 -1.54 -6.42
N ALA A 46 -1.90 -1.58 -5.11
CA ALA A 46 -1.04 -0.85 -4.17
C ALA A 46 -0.75 -1.70 -2.93
N GLN A 47 0.37 -1.41 -2.27
CA GLN A 47 0.61 -1.88 -0.92
C GLN A 47 -0.01 -0.89 0.07
N ILE A 48 -0.97 -1.36 0.86
CA ILE A 48 -1.84 -0.54 1.72
C ILE A 48 -1.77 -1.11 3.14
N PRO A 49 -1.67 -0.26 4.18
CA PRO A 49 -1.75 -0.73 5.57
C PRO A 49 -3.08 -1.44 5.86
N ASP A 50 -3.01 -2.55 6.60
CA ASP A 50 -4.16 -3.40 6.90
C ASP A 50 -5.35 -2.64 7.51
N PHE A 51 -5.07 -1.76 8.49
CA PHE A 51 -6.11 -1.00 9.17
C PHE A 51 -6.87 -0.04 8.24
N SER A 52 -6.26 0.38 7.13
CA SER A 52 -6.92 1.23 6.12
C SER A 52 -7.74 0.41 5.11
N ALA A 53 -7.35 -0.85 4.86
CA ALA A 53 -8.00 -1.71 3.87
C ALA A 53 -9.09 -2.61 4.45
N GLN A 54 -9.07 -2.89 5.76
CA GLN A 54 -9.89 -3.92 6.40
C GLN A 54 -11.40 -3.79 6.14
N ASP A 55 -11.95 -2.57 6.25
CA ASP A 55 -13.38 -2.35 6.01
C ASP A 55 -13.77 -2.51 4.53
N LEU A 56 -12.87 -2.13 3.62
CA LEU A 56 -13.10 -2.26 2.17
C LEU A 56 -12.98 -3.71 1.71
N LEU A 57 -12.07 -4.49 2.30
CA LEU A 57 -11.96 -5.93 2.11
C LEU A 57 -13.23 -6.65 2.59
N ARG A 58 -13.73 -6.29 3.78
CA ARG A 58 -14.98 -6.85 4.33
C ARG A 58 -16.20 -6.55 3.44
N GLN A 59 -16.20 -5.40 2.77
CA GLN A 59 -17.24 -4.99 1.82
C GLN A 59 -17.03 -5.55 0.41
N GLU A 60 -16.03 -6.41 0.19
CA GLU A 60 -15.66 -6.96 -1.12
C GLU A 60 -15.34 -5.89 -2.19
N LYS A 61 -14.98 -4.68 -1.75
CA LYS A 61 -14.57 -3.57 -2.64
C LYS A 61 -13.10 -3.65 -3.01
N LEU A 62 -12.34 -4.44 -2.28
CA LEU A 62 -10.93 -4.75 -2.51
C LEU A 62 -10.74 -6.26 -2.38
N VAL A 63 -9.66 -6.75 -2.97
CA VAL A 63 -9.19 -8.13 -2.83
C VAL A 63 -7.71 -8.12 -2.45
N ARG A 64 -7.32 -9.00 -1.52
CA ARG A 64 -5.91 -9.22 -1.19
C ARG A 64 -5.26 -10.00 -2.33
N VAL A 65 -4.03 -9.66 -2.65
CA VAL A 65 -3.21 -10.32 -3.67
C VAL A 65 -1.81 -10.53 -3.13
N LEU A 66 -1.07 -11.48 -3.72
CA LEU A 66 0.32 -11.76 -3.37
C LEU A 66 0.52 -12.20 -1.90
N GLU A 67 -0.48 -12.85 -1.31
CA GLU A 67 -0.47 -13.31 0.09
C GLU A 67 0.70 -14.26 0.40
N GLU A 68 1.15 -15.04 -0.58
CA GLU A 68 2.30 -15.95 -0.45
C GLU A 68 3.63 -15.22 -0.17
N VAL A 69 3.70 -13.92 -0.50
CA VAL A 69 4.92 -13.11 -0.34
C VAL A 69 4.70 -11.92 0.58
N GLU A 70 3.65 -11.91 1.39
CA GLU A 70 3.32 -10.82 2.31
C GLU A 70 4.48 -10.52 3.29
N PRO A 71 4.76 -9.24 3.59
CA PRO A 71 5.75 -8.90 4.61
C PRO A 71 5.30 -9.37 5.99
N ALA A 72 6.25 -9.49 6.91
CA ALA A 72 5.91 -9.66 8.32
C ALA A 72 5.11 -8.42 8.81
N PRO A 73 4.11 -8.58 9.69
CA PRO A 73 3.36 -7.47 10.25
C PRO A 73 4.29 -6.47 10.94
N TRP A 74 4.00 -5.18 10.78
CA TRP A 74 4.72 -4.11 11.48
C TRP A 74 4.00 -3.73 12.77
N ASP A 75 4.76 -3.54 13.84
CA ASP A 75 4.23 -3.00 15.08
C ASP A 75 3.84 -1.52 14.89
N LEU A 76 2.59 -1.20 15.22
CA LEU A 76 2.08 0.17 15.23
C LEU A 76 2.15 0.73 16.65
N TYR A 77 3.02 1.73 16.86
CA TYR A 77 3.16 2.41 18.15
C TYR A 77 2.36 3.72 18.16
N ILE A 78 1.46 3.87 19.13
CA ILE A 78 0.72 5.11 19.38
C ILE A 78 1.32 5.79 20.60
N TYR A 79 1.83 7.00 20.41
CA TYR A 79 2.36 7.84 21.48
C TYR A 79 1.31 8.91 21.85
N ARG A 80 1.21 9.21 23.14
CA ARG A 80 0.24 10.14 23.72
C ARG A 80 0.94 11.35 24.34
#